data_AF-A0A9X3PPA2-F1
#
_entry.id   AF-A0A9X3PPA2-F1
#
_cell.length_a   1.000
_cell.length_b   1.000
_cell.length_c   1.000
_cell.angle_alpha   90.00
_cell.angle_beta   90.00
_cell.angle_gamma   90.00
#
_symmetry.space_group_name_H-M   'P 1'
#
loop_
_entity.id
_entity.type
_entity.pdbx_description
1 polymer ?
#
loop_
_entity_poly.entity_id
_entity_poly.type
_entity_poly.pdbx_seq_one_letter_code
_entity_poly.pdbx_strand_id
1 'polypeptide(L)'
;MIHRLALRVVPRLALAVTAHSVRKRKRWVMLASGLVAFLIYRLLKLVDPLSDPLILLAVSGLLSAVTAGCVYGLGRGESPTAIWNEDGVRRLSWVVGWIGFVYGVQLSLMVLALLKVFVNYDFLVHPDGPAMIAIIIACTSVARDAFEIGRVRRIQRQGEPILTFPDGAPLRALFLERPWVLAKWSLLGAAGCAVLGVGVAHLAEVGRTELGQLVVVCLFAGSLAVWAYLAGEQRLDGWKLRLGSVSWAELFRFWWWPGLTFAATYYMTLLGGAWFALRMDAGLPAFQALAAGAVGGLMVLYGYYLGHRRYVENRIQETVPPSLLRCPFVMGILSKSRMATGGGAVHPANAAPGETGPRG
;
A
#
# COMPACT_ATOMS: atom_id res chain seq x y z
N MET A 1 -2.70 -3.16 1.84
CA MET A 1 -3.36 -1.84 1.59
C MET A 1 -2.57 -0.61 2.04
N ILE A 2 -2.06 -0.54 3.28
CA ILE A 2 -1.24 0.61 3.80
C ILE A 2 -0.12 1.03 2.83
N HIS A 3 0.55 0.04 2.21
CA HIS A 3 1.62 0.26 1.24
C HIS A 3 1.25 1.28 0.15
N ARG A 4 0.03 1.23 -0.39
CA ARG A 4 -0.39 2.13 -1.46
C ARG A 4 -0.70 3.55 -0.99
N LEU A 5 -1.16 3.69 0.24
CA LEU A 5 -1.36 5.01 0.84
C LEU A 5 0.02 5.64 1.12
N ALA A 6 0.97 4.85 1.61
CA ALA A 6 2.35 5.27 1.77
C ALA A 6 3.01 5.66 0.44
N LEU A 7 2.82 4.91 -0.65
CA LEU A 7 3.37 5.24 -1.97
C LEU A 7 2.89 6.59 -2.53
N ARG A 8 1.74 7.10 -2.10
CA ARG A 8 1.21 8.40 -2.54
C ARG A 8 1.66 9.56 -1.66
N VAL A 9 1.86 9.27 -0.37
CA VAL A 9 2.13 10.27 0.66
C VAL A 9 3.62 10.47 0.88
N VAL A 10 4.41 9.41 0.70
CA VAL A 10 5.83 9.38 0.98
C VAL A 10 6.62 9.68 -0.30
N PRO A 11 7.23 10.88 -0.44
CA PRO A 11 7.77 11.35 -1.72
C PRO A 11 8.87 10.45 -2.29
N ARG A 12 9.76 9.89 -1.45
CA ARG A 12 10.84 9.00 -1.91
C ARG A 12 10.32 7.68 -2.48
N LEU A 13 9.30 7.12 -1.84
CA LEU A 13 8.63 5.92 -2.32
C LEU A 13 7.82 6.17 -3.60
N ALA A 14 7.18 7.34 -3.70
CA ALA A 14 6.49 7.76 -4.91
C ALA A 14 7.45 7.88 -6.10
N LEU A 15 8.61 8.53 -5.91
CA LEU A 15 9.60 8.73 -6.96
C LEU A 15 10.25 7.40 -7.41
N ALA A 16 10.56 6.50 -6.46
CA ALA A 16 11.17 5.20 -6.74
C ALA A 16 10.32 4.31 -7.67
N VAL A 17 8.99 4.47 -7.64
CA VAL A 17 8.04 3.60 -8.33
C VAL A 17 7.43 4.27 -9.58
N THR A 18 7.60 5.58 -9.77
CA THR A 18 6.92 6.33 -10.83
C THR A 18 7.76 6.63 -12.08
N ALA A 19 9.00 6.17 -12.16
CA ALA A 19 9.83 6.32 -13.36
C ALA A 19 9.18 5.69 -14.61
N HIS A 20 9.34 6.32 -15.79
CA HIS A 20 8.62 5.93 -17.02
C HIS A 20 8.88 4.48 -17.44
N SER A 21 10.13 4.01 -17.32
CA SER A 21 10.54 2.63 -17.60
C SER A 21 9.85 1.62 -16.66
N VAL A 22 9.69 1.99 -15.38
CA VAL A 22 9.02 1.19 -14.36
C VAL A 22 7.52 1.11 -14.62
N ARG A 23 6.89 2.23 -15.02
CA ARG A 23 5.46 2.25 -15.38
C ARG A 23 5.14 1.32 -16.55
N LYS A 24 5.98 1.29 -17.60
CA LYS A 24 5.78 0.39 -18.74
C LYS A 24 5.88 -1.08 -18.31
N ARG A 25 6.93 -1.45 -17.58
CA ARG A 25 7.12 -2.83 -17.10
C ARG A 25 6.00 -3.26 -16.15
N LYS A 26 5.55 -2.36 -15.26
CA LYS A 26 4.41 -2.59 -14.37
C LYS A 26 3.11 -2.89 -15.13
N ARG A 27 2.81 -2.17 -16.20
CA ARG A 27 1.62 -2.44 -17.04
C ARG A 27 1.67 -3.84 -17.65
N TRP A 28 2.85 -4.25 -18.14
CA TRP A 28 3.05 -5.61 -18.69
C TRP A 28 2.87 -6.71 -17.64
N VAL A 29 3.43 -6.51 -16.44
CA VAL A 29 3.27 -7.45 -15.32
C VAL A 29 1.79 -7.58 -14.91
N MET A 30 1.06 -6.47 -14.87
CA MET A 30 -0.38 -6.49 -14.60
C MET A 30 -1.16 -7.23 -15.71
N LEU A 31 -0.87 -6.96 -16.97
CA LEU A 31 -1.54 -7.63 -18.09
C LEU A 31 -1.28 -9.15 -18.08
N ALA A 32 -0.02 -9.55 -17.94
CA ALA A 32 0.38 -10.95 -17.93
C ALA A 32 -0.27 -11.73 -16.77
N SER A 33 -0.22 -11.17 -15.54
CA SER A 33 -0.86 -11.81 -14.38
C SER A 33 -2.38 -11.93 -14.54
N GLY A 34 -3.04 -10.94 -15.14
CA GLY A 34 -4.48 -11.00 -15.43
C GLY A 34 -4.84 -12.07 -16.46
N LEU A 35 -4.06 -12.20 -17.53
CA LEU A 35 -4.26 -13.23 -18.57
C LEU A 35 -4.02 -14.64 -18.01
N VAL A 36 -2.96 -14.83 -17.24
CA VAL A 36 -2.67 -16.11 -16.57
C VAL A 36 -3.79 -16.46 -15.58
N ALA A 37 -4.25 -15.49 -14.81
CA ALA A 37 -5.36 -15.69 -13.88
C ALA A 37 -6.67 -16.08 -14.59
N PHE A 38 -6.99 -15.42 -15.71
CA PHE A 38 -8.13 -15.78 -16.55
C PHE A 38 -8.01 -17.20 -17.12
N LEU A 39 -6.83 -17.58 -17.64
CA LEU A 39 -6.59 -18.91 -18.18
C LEU A 39 -6.75 -19.98 -17.11
N ILE A 40 -6.17 -19.78 -15.93
CA ILE A 40 -6.28 -20.70 -14.79
C ILE A 40 -7.73 -20.82 -14.35
N TYR A 41 -8.47 -19.71 -14.25
CA TYR A 41 -9.90 -19.75 -13.96
C TYR A 41 -10.68 -20.59 -14.99
N ARG A 42 -10.41 -20.39 -16.29
CA ARG A 42 -11.06 -21.18 -17.35
C ARG A 42 -10.78 -22.67 -17.25
N LEU A 43 -9.56 -23.05 -16.85
CA LEU A 43 -9.19 -24.45 -16.65
C LEU A 43 -9.83 -25.03 -15.39
N LEU A 44 -9.83 -24.30 -14.28
CA LEU A 44 -10.45 -24.73 -13.03
C LEU A 44 -11.95 -24.95 -13.18
N LYS A 45 -12.62 -24.10 -13.98
CA LYS A 45 -14.04 -24.23 -14.29
C LYS A 45 -14.41 -25.57 -14.94
N LEU A 46 -13.45 -26.24 -15.60
CA LEU A 46 -13.70 -27.57 -16.19
C LEU A 46 -13.86 -28.67 -15.12
N VAL A 47 -13.36 -28.44 -13.91
CA VAL A 47 -13.31 -29.42 -12.81
C VAL A 47 -14.30 -29.04 -11.70
N ASP A 48 -14.36 -27.76 -11.34
CA ASP A 48 -15.24 -27.23 -10.30
C ASP A 48 -15.83 -25.90 -10.77
N PRO A 49 -17.16 -25.72 -10.76
CA PRO A 49 -17.79 -24.44 -11.10
C PRO A 49 -17.46 -23.29 -10.13
N LEU A 50 -16.68 -23.52 -9.06
CA LEU A 50 -16.26 -22.49 -8.09
C LEU A 50 -17.47 -21.75 -7.48
N SER A 51 -18.55 -22.49 -7.24
CA SER A 51 -19.82 -21.95 -6.74
C SER A 51 -19.79 -21.68 -5.23
N ASP A 52 -18.89 -22.32 -4.49
CA ASP A 52 -18.67 -22.03 -3.07
C ASP A 52 -17.76 -20.80 -2.91
N PRO A 53 -18.22 -19.72 -2.23
CA PRO A 53 -17.40 -18.56 -2.00
C PRO A 53 -16.08 -18.86 -1.27
N LEU A 54 -16.05 -19.83 -0.34
CA LEU A 54 -14.84 -20.15 0.40
C LEU A 54 -13.78 -20.82 -0.49
N ILE A 55 -14.20 -21.71 -1.38
CA ILE A 55 -13.32 -22.36 -2.36
C ILE A 55 -12.77 -21.29 -3.32
N LEU A 56 -13.64 -20.40 -3.82
CA LEU A 56 -13.24 -19.27 -4.65
C LEU A 56 -12.17 -18.40 -3.96
N LEU A 57 -12.39 -18.04 -2.69
CA LEU A 57 -11.46 -17.21 -1.93
C LEU A 57 -10.12 -17.94 -1.70
N ALA A 58 -10.16 -19.23 -1.38
CA ALA A 58 -8.95 -20.04 -1.20
C ALA A 58 -8.14 -20.12 -2.50
N VAL A 59 -8.79 -20.44 -3.62
CA VAL A 59 -8.16 -20.50 -4.95
C VAL A 59 -7.59 -19.14 -5.36
N SER A 60 -8.36 -18.07 -5.20
CA SER A 60 -7.92 -16.70 -5.51
C SER A 60 -6.72 -16.29 -4.66
N GLY A 61 -6.75 -16.63 -3.36
CA GLY A 61 -5.65 -16.40 -2.42
C GLY A 61 -4.39 -17.18 -2.82
N LEU A 62 -4.50 -18.46 -3.13
CA LEU A 62 -3.37 -19.30 -3.55
C LEU A 62 -2.75 -18.80 -4.86
N LEU A 63 -3.59 -18.48 -5.84
CA LEU A 63 -3.12 -17.95 -7.12
C LEU A 63 -2.41 -16.60 -6.95
N SER A 64 -2.97 -15.74 -6.09
CA SER A 64 -2.35 -14.47 -5.72
C SER A 64 -1.02 -14.66 -4.99
N ALA A 65 -0.90 -15.69 -4.14
CA ALA A 65 0.33 -16.04 -3.43
C ALA A 65 1.46 -16.45 -4.38
N VAL A 66 1.16 -17.35 -5.32
CA VAL A 66 2.10 -17.76 -6.37
C VAL A 66 2.52 -16.55 -7.21
N THR A 67 1.54 -15.75 -7.63
CA THR A 67 1.78 -14.54 -8.42
C THR A 67 2.68 -13.54 -7.68
N ALA A 68 2.44 -13.32 -6.38
CA ALA A 68 3.24 -12.43 -5.56
C ALA A 68 4.71 -12.88 -5.49
N GLY A 69 4.96 -14.18 -5.28
CA GLY A 69 6.32 -14.73 -5.25
C GLY A 69 7.09 -14.52 -6.55
N CYS A 70 6.48 -14.90 -7.67
CA CYS A 70 7.08 -14.75 -9.00
C CYS A 70 7.35 -13.28 -9.34
N VAL A 71 6.37 -12.42 -9.11
CA VAL A 71 6.45 -11.01 -9.51
C VAL A 71 7.33 -10.19 -8.58
N TYR A 72 7.43 -10.56 -7.30
CA TYR A 72 8.43 -10.02 -6.40
C TYR A 72 9.85 -10.25 -6.91
N GLY A 73 10.12 -11.47 -7.42
CA GLY A 73 11.39 -11.81 -8.07
C GLY A 73 11.67 -10.93 -9.29
N LEU A 74 10.67 -10.71 -10.15
CA LEU A 74 10.79 -9.79 -11.29
C LEU A 74 11.06 -8.33 -10.88
N GLY A 75 10.50 -7.89 -9.76
CA GLY A 75 10.74 -6.56 -9.18
C GLY A 75 12.17 -6.41 -8.63
N ARG A 76 12.69 -7.47 -7.99
CA ARG A 76 14.08 -7.54 -7.53
C ARG A 76 15.06 -7.57 -8.68
N GLY A 77 14.78 -8.36 -9.72
CA GLY A 77 15.65 -8.53 -10.87
C GLY A 77 16.96 -9.27 -10.55
N GLU A 78 16.92 -10.13 -9.53
CA GLU A 78 18.01 -11.00 -9.09
C GLU A 78 17.58 -12.48 -9.20
N SER A 79 18.53 -13.41 -9.09
CA SER A 79 18.22 -14.84 -9.09
C SER A 79 17.43 -15.27 -7.84
N PRO A 80 16.60 -16.32 -7.92
CA PRO A 80 15.82 -16.79 -6.77
C PRO A 80 16.67 -17.17 -5.55
N THR A 81 17.86 -17.72 -5.79
CA THR A 81 18.82 -18.08 -4.74
C THR A 81 19.39 -16.85 -4.04
N ALA A 82 19.74 -15.80 -4.81
CA ALA A 82 20.17 -14.52 -4.23
C ALA A 82 19.06 -13.89 -3.40
N ILE A 83 17.81 -13.92 -3.88
CA ILE A 83 16.66 -13.39 -3.14
C ILE A 83 16.47 -14.15 -1.82
N TRP A 84 16.52 -15.49 -1.84
CA TRP A 84 16.38 -16.30 -0.64
C TRP A 84 17.45 -15.98 0.41
N ASN A 85 18.72 -15.91 -0.03
CA ASN A 85 19.86 -15.65 0.85
C ASN A 85 19.87 -14.21 1.38
N GLU A 86 19.50 -13.22 0.56
CA GLU A 86 19.60 -11.81 0.92
C GLU A 86 18.37 -11.24 1.63
N ASP A 87 17.17 -11.71 1.30
CA ASP A 87 15.92 -11.18 1.84
C ASP A 87 15.36 -12.04 2.98
N GLY A 88 15.77 -13.31 3.03
CA GLY A 88 15.45 -14.25 4.09
C GLY A 88 14.01 -14.76 4.06
N VAL A 89 13.81 -15.90 4.72
CA VAL A 89 12.52 -16.62 4.73
C VAL A 89 11.40 -15.77 5.29
N ARG A 90 11.66 -14.97 6.33
CA ARG A 90 10.65 -14.11 6.98
C ARG A 90 10.03 -13.09 6.03
N ARG A 91 10.83 -12.53 5.11
CA ARG A 91 10.32 -11.53 4.16
C ARG A 91 9.57 -12.19 3.03
N LEU A 92 10.10 -13.29 2.51
CA LEU A 92 9.44 -14.05 1.46
C LEU A 92 8.10 -14.63 1.93
N SER A 93 8.03 -15.18 3.14
CA SER A 93 6.78 -15.64 3.73
C SER A 93 5.80 -14.50 3.96
N TRP A 94 6.27 -13.30 4.32
CA TRP A 94 5.42 -12.12 4.41
C TRP A 94 4.90 -11.67 3.04
N VAL A 95 5.73 -11.66 1.99
CA VAL A 95 5.29 -11.30 0.64
C VAL A 95 4.28 -12.33 0.11
N VAL A 96 4.59 -13.62 0.20
CA VAL A 96 3.72 -14.68 -0.34
C VAL A 96 2.46 -14.84 0.50
N GLY A 97 2.58 -14.87 1.84
CA GLY A 97 1.45 -15.08 2.74
C GLY A 97 0.60 -13.82 2.94
N TRP A 98 1.18 -12.70 3.38
CA TRP A 98 0.41 -11.50 3.70
C TRP A 98 0.01 -10.70 2.46
N ILE A 99 0.96 -10.42 1.55
CA ILE A 99 0.68 -9.63 0.35
C ILE A 99 0.04 -10.49 -0.75
N GLY A 100 0.45 -11.75 -0.87
CA GLY A 100 -0.10 -12.68 -1.83
C GLY A 100 -1.45 -13.23 -1.40
N PHE A 101 -1.46 -14.10 -0.40
CA PHE A 101 -2.66 -14.82 0.01
C PHE A 101 -3.70 -13.93 0.70
N VAL A 102 -3.38 -13.37 1.87
CA VAL A 102 -4.36 -12.65 2.70
C VAL A 102 -4.92 -11.43 1.97
N TYR A 103 -4.05 -10.63 1.35
CA TYR A 103 -4.49 -9.46 0.60
C TYR A 103 -5.21 -9.82 -0.70
N GLY A 104 -4.86 -10.93 -1.36
CA GLY A 104 -5.63 -11.47 -2.50
C GLY A 104 -7.06 -11.86 -2.12
N VAL A 105 -7.24 -12.51 -0.96
CA VAL A 105 -8.56 -12.83 -0.39
C VAL A 105 -9.35 -11.54 -0.10
N GLN A 106 -8.73 -10.56 0.57
CA GLN A 106 -9.36 -9.28 0.87
C GLN A 106 -9.84 -8.55 -0.40
N LEU A 107 -9.00 -8.50 -1.44
CA LEU A 107 -9.38 -7.89 -2.71
C LEU A 107 -10.50 -8.64 -3.42
N SER A 108 -10.52 -9.97 -3.32
CA SER A 108 -11.60 -10.78 -3.89
C SER A 108 -12.93 -10.47 -3.19
N LEU A 109 -12.94 -10.42 -1.85
CA LEU A 109 -14.11 -10.02 -1.06
C LEU A 109 -14.61 -8.62 -1.43
N MET A 110 -13.69 -7.66 -1.54
CA MET A 110 -14.02 -6.29 -1.97
C MET A 110 -14.66 -6.29 -3.36
N VAL A 111 -14.14 -7.04 -4.33
CA VAL A 111 -14.70 -7.10 -5.70
C VAL A 111 -16.08 -7.72 -5.70
N LEU A 112 -16.29 -8.82 -4.99
CA LEU A 112 -17.61 -9.46 -4.90
C LEU A 112 -18.64 -8.52 -4.25
N ALA A 113 -18.27 -7.82 -3.18
CA ALA A 113 -19.12 -6.83 -2.55
C ALA A 113 -19.41 -5.64 -3.47
N LEU A 114 -18.41 -5.17 -4.23
CA LEU A 114 -18.56 -4.08 -5.20
C LEU A 114 -19.57 -4.44 -6.29
N LEU A 115 -19.46 -5.64 -6.87
CA LEU A 115 -20.38 -6.11 -7.90
C LEU A 115 -21.81 -6.25 -7.36
N LYS A 116 -21.95 -6.78 -6.14
CA LYS A 116 -23.25 -6.91 -5.47
C LYS A 116 -23.90 -5.55 -5.19
N VAL A 117 -23.16 -4.60 -4.60
CA VAL A 117 -23.72 -3.30 -4.17
C VAL A 117 -23.95 -2.34 -5.33
N PHE A 118 -23.03 -2.24 -6.29
CA PHE A 118 -23.09 -1.23 -7.35
C PHE A 118 -23.67 -1.73 -8.66
N VAL A 119 -23.50 -3.01 -8.97
CA VAL A 119 -23.92 -3.59 -10.26
C VAL A 119 -25.14 -4.50 -10.09
N ASN A 120 -25.55 -4.76 -8.84
CA ASN A 120 -26.58 -5.75 -8.50
C ASN A 120 -26.28 -7.13 -9.11
N TYR A 121 -24.99 -7.46 -9.24
CA TYR A 121 -24.52 -8.71 -9.84
C TYR A 121 -23.97 -9.62 -8.74
N ASP A 122 -24.87 -10.42 -8.14
CA ASP A 122 -24.57 -11.26 -7.00
C ASP A 122 -23.90 -12.58 -7.41
N PHE A 123 -22.78 -12.89 -6.76
CA PHE A 123 -22.06 -14.15 -6.90
C PHE A 123 -22.91 -15.36 -6.50
N LEU A 124 -23.77 -15.22 -5.48
CA LEU A 124 -24.61 -16.34 -5.02
C LEU A 124 -25.68 -16.74 -6.03
N VAL A 125 -26.01 -15.86 -6.99
CA VAL A 125 -27.00 -16.10 -8.05
C VAL A 125 -26.31 -16.42 -9.37
N HIS A 126 -25.23 -15.69 -9.68
CA HIS A 126 -24.45 -15.83 -10.91
C HIS A 126 -22.97 -15.99 -10.57
N PRO A 127 -22.48 -17.19 -10.20
CA PRO A 127 -21.13 -17.35 -9.67
C PRO A 127 -20.02 -17.06 -10.70
N ASP A 128 -20.27 -17.39 -11.97
CA ASP A 128 -19.26 -17.41 -13.02
C ASP A 128 -18.59 -16.05 -13.32
N GLY A 129 -19.39 -14.99 -13.45
CA GLY A 129 -18.88 -13.66 -13.79
C GLY A 129 -18.12 -12.99 -12.64
N PRO A 130 -18.71 -12.87 -11.43
CA PRO A 130 -18.07 -12.30 -10.27
C PRO A 130 -16.83 -13.08 -9.82
N ALA A 131 -16.84 -14.42 -9.89
CA ALA A 131 -15.66 -15.23 -9.57
C ALA A 131 -14.46 -14.89 -10.46
N MET A 132 -14.71 -14.86 -11.78
CA MET A 132 -13.70 -14.52 -12.76
C MET A 132 -13.12 -13.13 -12.52
N ILE A 133 -13.99 -12.13 -12.34
CA ILE A 133 -13.58 -10.74 -12.11
C ILE A 133 -12.79 -10.62 -10.80
N ALA A 134 -13.23 -11.28 -9.73
CA ALA A 134 -12.56 -11.28 -8.44
C ALA A 134 -11.14 -11.85 -8.53
N ILE A 135 -10.96 -13.03 -9.13
CA ILE A 135 -9.64 -13.66 -9.29
C ILE A 135 -8.71 -12.78 -10.12
N ILE A 136 -9.18 -12.25 -11.26
CA ILE A 136 -8.35 -11.41 -12.15
C ILE A 136 -7.95 -10.11 -11.43
N ILE A 137 -8.88 -9.40 -10.81
CA ILE A 137 -8.58 -8.12 -10.14
C ILE A 137 -7.67 -8.34 -8.93
N ALA A 138 -7.88 -9.41 -8.15
CA ALA A 138 -7.01 -9.76 -7.03
C ALA A 138 -5.58 -10.03 -7.52
N CYS A 139 -5.41 -10.95 -8.49
CA CYS A 139 -4.09 -11.32 -9.00
C CYS A 139 -3.35 -10.15 -9.64
N THR A 140 -4.03 -9.35 -10.47
CA THR A 140 -3.41 -8.17 -11.12
C THR A 140 -2.99 -7.10 -10.11
N SER A 141 -3.80 -6.89 -9.06
CA SER A 141 -3.50 -5.94 -8.00
C SER A 141 -2.37 -6.40 -7.09
N VAL A 142 -2.33 -7.68 -6.75
CA VAL A 142 -1.26 -8.30 -5.96
C VAL A 142 0.04 -8.32 -6.76
N ALA A 143 0.00 -8.67 -8.04
CA ALA A 143 1.17 -8.64 -8.92
C ALA A 143 1.81 -7.24 -8.95
N ARG A 144 1.00 -6.19 -9.14
CA ARG A 144 1.49 -4.81 -9.08
C ARG A 144 2.21 -4.54 -7.76
N ASP A 145 1.55 -4.82 -6.63
CA ASP A 145 2.06 -4.40 -5.33
C ASP A 145 3.32 -5.23 -4.97
N ALA A 146 3.36 -6.52 -5.29
CA ALA A 146 4.54 -7.37 -5.13
C ALA A 146 5.73 -6.90 -5.97
N PHE A 147 5.49 -6.48 -7.23
CA PHE A 147 6.52 -5.91 -8.10
C PHE A 147 7.14 -4.65 -7.50
N GLU A 148 6.29 -3.75 -7.00
CA GLU A 148 6.72 -2.49 -6.37
C GLU A 148 7.54 -2.74 -5.11
N ILE A 149 7.11 -3.67 -4.25
CA ILE A 149 7.85 -4.06 -3.05
C ILE A 149 9.22 -4.67 -3.42
N GLY A 150 9.28 -5.53 -4.44
CA GLY A 150 10.54 -6.09 -4.95
C GLY A 150 11.49 -5.01 -5.46
N ARG A 151 10.96 -4.02 -6.19
CA ARG A 151 11.74 -2.89 -6.71
C ARG A 151 12.25 -1.98 -5.61
N VAL A 152 11.41 -1.62 -4.64
CA VAL A 152 11.77 -0.83 -3.46
C VAL A 152 12.93 -1.52 -2.72
N ARG A 153 12.87 -2.85 -2.57
CA ARG A 153 13.95 -3.61 -1.94
C ARG A 153 15.25 -3.58 -2.75
N ARG A 154 15.18 -3.71 -4.07
CA ARG A 154 16.36 -3.56 -4.94
C ARG A 154 17.03 -2.20 -4.74
N ILE A 155 16.24 -1.12 -4.74
CA ILE A 155 16.74 0.25 -4.54
C ILE A 155 17.37 0.42 -3.15
N GLN A 156 16.75 -0.16 -2.11
CA GLN A 156 17.31 -0.14 -0.76
C GLN A 156 18.68 -0.85 -0.68
N ARG A 157 18.84 -1.98 -1.40
CA ARG A 157 20.13 -2.70 -1.47
C ARG A 157 21.18 -1.94 -2.28
N GLN A 158 20.77 -1.13 -3.24
CA GLN A 158 21.65 -0.24 -4.00
C GLN A 158 22.13 0.98 -3.19
N GLY A 159 21.86 1.02 -1.88
CA GLY A 159 22.36 2.02 -0.95
C GLY A 159 21.48 3.27 -0.83
N GLU A 160 20.29 3.30 -1.44
CA GLU A 160 19.36 4.41 -1.24
C GLU A 160 18.57 4.23 0.07
N PRO A 161 18.61 5.22 0.99
CA PRO A 161 17.90 5.13 2.26
C PRO A 161 16.38 5.30 2.06
N ILE A 162 15.69 4.16 1.97
CA ILE A 162 14.23 4.06 2.05
C ILE A 162 13.85 3.88 3.52
N LEU A 163 13.41 4.97 4.13
CA LEU A 163 13.09 5.03 5.56
C LEU A 163 11.86 4.21 5.93
N THR A 164 10.87 4.12 5.04
CA THR A 164 9.58 3.49 5.32
C THR A 164 9.36 2.26 4.43
N PHE A 165 9.83 1.09 4.86
CA PHE A 165 9.49 -0.16 4.16
C PHE A 165 8.06 -0.61 4.55
N PRO A 166 7.25 -1.13 3.61
CA PRO A 166 5.83 -1.44 3.85
C PRO A 166 5.60 -2.77 4.62
N ASP A 167 6.50 -3.19 5.50
CA ASP A 167 6.39 -4.44 6.28
C ASP A 167 5.61 -4.28 7.61
N GLY A 168 5.07 -3.09 7.86
CA GLY A 168 4.38 -2.75 9.11
C GLY A 168 5.30 -2.70 10.34
N ALA A 169 6.62 -2.89 10.21
CA ALA A 169 7.55 -2.71 11.31
C ALA A 169 7.55 -1.25 11.83
N PRO A 170 7.52 -0.20 10.98
CA PRO A 170 7.47 1.17 11.49
C PRO A 170 6.14 1.52 12.16
N LEU A 171 5.04 0.87 11.77
CA LEU A 171 3.75 1.04 12.45
C LEU A 171 3.77 0.40 13.84
N ARG A 172 4.35 -0.81 13.96
CA ARG A 172 4.53 -1.48 15.24
C ARG A 172 5.47 -0.71 16.17
N ALA A 173 6.56 -0.14 15.64
CA ALA A 173 7.44 0.73 16.40
C ALA A 173 6.68 1.94 16.95
N LEU A 174 5.90 2.63 16.11
CA LEU A 174 5.08 3.76 16.56
C LEU A 174 4.05 3.35 17.63
N PHE A 175 3.47 2.14 17.50
CA PHE A 175 2.56 1.59 18.50
C PHE A 175 3.25 1.37 19.85
N LEU A 176 4.50 0.92 19.86
CA LEU A 176 5.27 0.75 21.09
C LEU A 176 5.73 2.08 21.69
N GLU A 177 6.11 3.05 20.85
CA GLU A 177 6.58 4.36 21.31
C GLU A 177 5.46 5.24 21.84
N ARG A 178 4.28 5.21 21.20
CA ARG A 178 3.15 6.11 21.50
C ARG A 178 1.80 5.40 21.48
N PRO A 179 1.62 4.34 22.29
CA PRO A 179 0.40 3.54 22.28
C PRO A 179 -0.84 4.37 22.60
N TRP A 180 -0.74 5.25 23.59
CA TRP A 180 -1.88 6.04 24.05
C TRP A 180 -2.41 7.03 23.00
N VAL A 181 -1.50 7.68 22.26
CA VAL A 181 -1.89 8.64 21.22
C VAL A 181 -2.60 7.92 20.07
N LEU A 182 -2.06 6.77 19.64
CA LEU A 182 -2.67 5.96 18.59
C LEU A 182 -4.01 5.38 19.03
N ALA A 183 -4.10 4.86 20.26
CA ALA A 183 -5.33 4.34 20.82
C ALA A 183 -6.41 5.42 20.88
N LYS A 184 -6.08 6.62 21.39
CA LYS A 184 -7.02 7.75 21.45
C LYS A 184 -7.56 8.09 20.07
N TRP A 185 -6.69 8.29 19.08
CA TRP A 185 -7.12 8.63 17.71
C TRP A 185 -7.96 7.52 17.10
N SER A 186 -7.52 6.26 17.20
CA SER A 186 -8.25 5.12 16.66
C SER A 186 -9.62 4.93 17.32
N LEU A 187 -9.71 5.08 18.65
CA LEU A 187 -10.97 4.96 19.39
C LEU A 187 -11.94 6.10 19.05
N LEU A 188 -11.45 7.34 18.94
CA LEU A 188 -12.28 8.48 18.53
C LEU A 188 -12.80 8.30 17.09
N GLY A 189 -11.93 7.85 16.18
CA GLY A 189 -12.32 7.53 14.80
C GLY A 189 -13.37 6.43 14.74
N ALA A 190 -13.19 5.36 15.53
CA ALA A 190 -14.11 4.24 15.59
C ALA A 190 -15.46 4.63 16.19
N ALA A 191 -15.47 5.28 17.35
CA ALA A 191 -16.69 5.73 18.01
C ALA A 191 -17.44 6.73 17.12
N GLY A 192 -16.75 7.71 16.53
CA GLY A 192 -17.36 8.70 15.64
C GLY A 192 -18.03 8.07 14.42
N CYS A 193 -17.35 7.13 13.74
CA CYS A 193 -17.93 6.46 12.58
C CYS A 193 -19.05 5.50 12.96
N ALA A 194 -18.95 4.80 14.09
CA ALA A 194 -20.01 3.91 14.57
C ALA A 194 -21.29 4.69 14.92
N VAL A 195 -21.16 5.80 15.67
CA VAL A 195 -22.29 6.69 16.00
C VAL A 195 -22.91 7.28 14.74
N LEU A 196 -22.09 7.70 13.77
CA LEU A 196 -22.58 8.20 12.50
C LEU A 196 -23.35 7.12 11.72
N GLY A 197 -22.81 5.90 11.63
CA GLY A 197 -23.46 4.78 10.94
C GLY A 197 -24.83 4.48 11.54
N VAL A 198 -24.92 4.38 12.87
CA VAL A 198 -26.20 4.19 13.58
C VAL A 198 -27.14 5.38 13.37
N GLY A 199 -26.65 6.61 13.54
CA GLY A 199 -27.47 7.81 13.40
C GLY A 199 -28.09 7.93 12.00
N VAL A 200 -27.31 7.68 10.96
CA VAL A 200 -27.77 7.74 9.57
C VAL A 200 -28.80 6.65 9.27
N ALA A 201 -28.64 5.44 9.82
CA ALA A 201 -29.61 4.37 9.70
C ALA A 201 -30.96 4.69 10.38
N HIS A 202 -30.95 5.52 11.43
CA HIS A 202 -32.17 5.95 12.11
C HIS A 202 -32.83 7.16 11.45
N LEU A 203 -32.06 8.07 10.84
CA LEU A 203 -32.56 9.34 10.31
C LEU A 203 -33.15 9.25 8.90
N ALA A 204 -32.70 8.30 8.07
CA ALA A 204 -33.16 8.19 6.69
C ALA A 204 -33.25 6.72 6.22
N GLU A 205 -34.25 6.40 5.40
CA GLU A 205 -34.37 5.08 4.76
C GLU A 205 -33.18 4.78 3.85
N VAL A 206 -32.71 5.78 3.10
CA VAL A 206 -31.48 5.69 2.30
C VAL A 206 -30.28 5.35 3.18
N GLY A 207 -30.26 5.84 4.41
CA GLY A 207 -29.23 5.56 5.39
C GLY A 207 -29.22 4.11 5.90
N ARG A 208 -30.29 3.33 5.69
CA ARG A 208 -30.30 1.89 5.99
C ARG A 208 -29.74 1.04 4.86
N THR A 209 -29.67 1.60 3.66
CA THR A 209 -29.12 0.90 2.50
C THR A 209 -27.60 0.80 2.60
N GLU A 210 -27.04 -0.28 2.06
CA GLU A 210 -25.59 -0.51 2.12
C GLU A 210 -24.80 0.52 1.32
N LEU A 211 -25.39 1.02 0.23
CA LEU A 211 -24.81 2.10 -0.55
C LEU A 211 -24.83 3.40 0.25
N GLY A 212 -25.92 3.71 0.95
CA GLY A 212 -26.01 4.89 1.81
C GLY A 212 -24.99 4.85 2.95
N GLN A 213 -24.90 3.72 3.66
CA GLN A 213 -23.90 3.51 4.71
C GLN A 213 -22.48 3.63 4.17
N LEU A 214 -22.18 2.96 3.05
CA LEU A 214 -20.87 3.05 2.40
C LEU A 214 -20.52 4.51 2.09
N VAL A 215 -21.40 5.26 1.42
CA VAL A 215 -21.11 6.65 1.03
C VAL A 215 -20.83 7.52 2.25
N VAL A 216 -21.69 7.45 3.26
CA VAL A 216 -21.57 8.32 4.44
C VAL A 216 -20.36 7.95 5.29
N VAL A 217 -20.15 6.67 5.56
CA VAL A 217 -18.97 6.19 6.32
C VAL A 217 -17.68 6.53 5.58
N CYS A 218 -17.63 6.38 4.27
CA CYS A 218 -16.41 6.65 3.50
C CYS A 218 -16.06 8.13 3.45
N LEU A 219 -17.05 9.00 3.27
CA LEU A 219 -16.86 10.44 3.33
C LEU A 219 -16.34 10.85 4.71
N PHE A 220 -16.97 10.37 5.77
CA PHE A 220 -16.61 10.74 7.13
C PHE A 220 -15.28 10.17 7.58
N ALA A 221 -15.05 8.86 7.41
CA ALA A 221 -13.77 8.22 7.75
C ALA A 221 -12.61 8.76 6.90
N GLY A 222 -12.85 9.03 5.61
CA GLY A 222 -11.89 9.69 4.73
C GLY A 222 -11.52 11.09 5.23
N SER A 223 -12.51 11.87 5.67
CA SER A 223 -12.30 13.20 6.28
C SER A 223 -11.45 13.11 7.55
N LEU A 224 -11.84 12.23 8.49
CA LEU A 224 -11.14 12.04 9.76
C LEU A 224 -9.69 11.59 9.55
N ALA A 225 -9.41 10.79 8.53
CA ALA A 225 -8.04 10.38 8.19
C ALA A 225 -7.15 11.58 7.83
N VAL A 226 -7.69 12.61 7.16
CA VAL A 226 -6.95 13.84 6.84
C VAL A 226 -6.61 14.61 8.12
N TRP A 227 -7.58 14.73 9.03
CA TRP A 227 -7.38 15.38 10.33
C TRP A 227 -6.31 14.67 11.16
N ALA A 228 -6.41 13.34 11.23
CA ALA A 228 -5.44 12.50 11.93
C ALA A 228 -4.03 12.62 11.33
N TYR A 229 -3.96 12.66 9.99
CA TYR A 229 -2.71 12.87 9.27
C TYR A 229 -2.05 14.21 9.61
N LEU A 230 -2.80 15.31 9.57
CA LEU A 230 -2.28 16.63 9.92
C LEU A 230 -1.80 16.68 11.39
N ALA A 231 -2.51 16.02 12.30
CA ALA A 231 -2.10 15.89 13.69
C ALA A 231 -0.81 15.06 13.86
N GLY A 232 -0.62 14.02 13.04
CA GLY A 232 0.57 13.18 13.06
C GLY A 232 1.84 13.86 12.53
N GLU A 233 1.73 14.88 11.68
CA GLU A 233 2.89 15.56 11.09
C GLU A 233 3.66 16.46 12.08
N GLN A 234 3.17 16.68 13.30
CA GLN A 234 3.88 17.28 14.45
C GLN A 234 4.83 18.46 14.12
N ARG A 235 4.40 19.39 13.26
CA ARG A 235 5.18 20.59 12.92
C ARG A 235 5.03 21.68 14.00
N LEU A 236 6.07 22.50 14.13
CA LEU A 236 6.22 23.56 15.14
C LEU A 236 5.08 24.60 15.09
N ASP A 237 4.53 24.89 13.90
CA ASP A 237 3.49 25.93 13.70
C ASP A 237 2.05 25.47 14.02
N GLY A 238 1.87 24.21 14.43
CA GLY A 238 0.57 23.63 14.73
C GLY A 238 -0.27 23.26 13.50
N TRP A 239 -1.19 22.30 13.66
CA TRP A 239 -2.00 21.77 12.54
C TRP A 239 -3.00 22.79 11.98
N LYS A 240 -3.43 23.78 12.77
CA LYS A 240 -4.44 24.79 12.41
C LYS A 240 -3.93 25.79 11.38
N LEU A 241 -2.67 26.25 11.50
CA LEU A 241 -2.09 27.23 10.56
C LEU A 241 -1.98 26.68 9.14
N ARG A 242 -1.72 25.37 9.00
CA ARG A 242 -1.51 24.74 7.70
C ARG A 242 -2.78 24.47 6.91
N LEU A 243 -3.92 24.28 7.58
CA LEU A 243 -5.21 24.21 6.89
C LEU A 243 -5.49 25.50 6.11
N GLY A 244 -5.00 26.64 6.59
CA GLY A 244 -5.06 27.91 5.87
C GLY A 244 -4.03 28.06 4.75
N SER A 245 -2.95 27.26 4.75
CA SER A 245 -1.81 27.43 3.84
C SER A 245 -1.69 26.35 2.76
N VAL A 246 -2.42 25.23 2.88
CA VAL A 246 -2.42 24.14 1.89
C VAL A 246 -3.53 24.37 0.87
N SER A 247 -3.19 24.33 -0.41
CA SER A 247 -4.18 24.43 -1.48
C SER A 247 -5.22 23.30 -1.35
N TRP A 248 -6.50 23.65 -1.39
CA TRP A 248 -7.62 22.70 -1.38
C TRP A 248 -7.48 21.64 -2.48
N ALA A 249 -6.91 22.00 -3.63
CA ALA A 249 -6.66 21.06 -4.73
C ALA A 249 -5.63 19.98 -4.35
N GLU A 250 -4.60 20.33 -3.57
CA GLU A 250 -3.61 19.36 -3.09
C GLU A 250 -4.18 18.47 -2.00
N LEU A 251 -4.92 19.07 -1.05
CA LEU A 251 -5.60 18.30 0.01
C LEU A 251 -6.59 17.30 -0.59
N PHE A 252 -7.37 17.71 -1.58
CA PHE A 252 -8.32 16.83 -2.25
C PHE A 252 -7.61 15.69 -3.00
N ARG A 253 -6.64 16.03 -3.87
CA ARG A 253 -5.97 15.07 -4.75
C ARG A 253 -5.11 14.06 -3.99
N PHE A 254 -4.39 14.51 -2.97
CA PHE A 254 -3.40 13.68 -2.28
C PHE A 254 -3.91 13.05 -0.99
N TRP A 255 -4.99 13.57 -0.42
CA TRP A 255 -5.49 13.11 0.88
C TRP A 255 -6.95 12.68 0.86
N TRP A 256 -7.87 13.56 0.48
CA TRP A 256 -9.29 13.26 0.54
C TRP A 256 -9.70 12.11 -0.37
N TRP A 257 -9.34 12.19 -1.67
CA TRP A 257 -9.70 11.16 -2.65
C TRP A 257 -9.07 9.80 -2.34
N PRO A 258 -7.75 9.69 -2.06
CA PRO A 258 -7.19 8.45 -1.56
C PRO A 258 -7.87 7.96 -0.29
N GLY A 259 -8.06 8.82 0.72
CA GLY A 259 -8.72 8.48 1.98
C GLY A 259 -10.10 7.85 1.79
N LEU A 260 -10.93 8.47 0.95
CA LEU A 260 -12.25 7.97 0.58
C LEU A 260 -12.16 6.60 -0.08
N THR A 261 -11.32 6.44 -1.11
CA THR A 261 -11.18 5.15 -1.81
C THR A 261 -10.69 4.02 -0.90
N PHE A 262 -9.80 4.32 0.05
CA PHE A 262 -9.34 3.33 1.03
C PHE A 262 -10.44 2.97 2.02
N ALA A 263 -11.17 3.96 2.55
CA ALA A 263 -12.31 3.73 3.42
C ALA A 263 -13.36 2.83 2.73
N ALA A 264 -13.69 3.13 1.47
CA ALA A 264 -14.62 2.34 0.66
C ALA A 264 -14.14 0.90 0.47
N THR A 265 -12.85 0.73 0.22
CA THR A 265 -12.29 -0.61 0.05
C THR A 265 -12.37 -1.42 1.35
N TYR A 266 -12.02 -0.83 2.50
CA TYR A 266 -12.11 -1.54 3.78
C TYR A 266 -13.56 -1.87 4.14
N TYR A 267 -14.47 -0.93 3.95
CA TYR A 267 -15.89 -1.14 4.20
C TYR A 267 -16.46 -2.27 3.32
N MET A 268 -16.17 -2.24 2.02
CA MET A 268 -16.56 -3.31 1.09
C MET A 268 -15.94 -4.66 1.42
N THR A 269 -14.70 -4.68 1.91
CA THR A 269 -14.06 -5.94 2.34
C THR A 269 -14.78 -6.54 3.54
N LEU A 270 -15.20 -5.72 4.50
CA LEU A 270 -15.99 -6.17 5.65
C LEU A 270 -17.38 -6.66 5.23
N LEU A 271 -18.07 -5.91 4.35
CA LEU A 271 -19.35 -6.34 3.77
C LEU A 271 -19.23 -7.67 3.02
N GLY A 272 -18.22 -7.80 2.16
CA GLY A 272 -17.95 -9.05 1.45
C GLY A 272 -17.64 -10.19 2.41
N GLY A 273 -16.87 -9.94 3.48
CA GLY A 273 -16.61 -10.93 4.52
C GLY A 273 -17.88 -11.39 5.24
N ALA A 274 -18.77 -10.46 5.58
CA ALA A 274 -20.07 -10.78 6.18
C ALA A 274 -20.91 -11.66 5.25
N TRP A 275 -21.09 -11.28 3.99
CA TRP A 275 -21.93 -12.01 3.05
C TRP A 275 -21.35 -13.35 2.61
N PHE A 276 -20.09 -13.36 2.18
CA PHE A 276 -19.52 -14.49 1.44
C PHE A 276 -18.71 -15.43 2.34
N ALA A 277 -18.12 -14.93 3.43
CA ALA A 277 -17.33 -15.78 4.35
C ALA A 277 -18.15 -16.20 5.59
N LEU A 278 -18.88 -15.27 6.20
CA LEU A 278 -19.63 -15.52 7.44
C LEU A 278 -21.11 -15.85 7.21
N ARG A 279 -21.63 -15.65 5.99
CA ARG A 279 -23.06 -15.82 5.62
C ARG A 279 -24.00 -15.04 6.55
N MET A 280 -23.57 -13.87 7.00
CA MET A 280 -24.33 -12.97 7.87
C MET A 280 -25.10 -11.95 7.05
N ASP A 281 -26.25 -11.52 7.59
CA ASP A 281 -26.98 -10.37 7.04
C ASP A 281 -26.25 -9.07 7.43
N ALA A 282 -25.73 -8.38 6.43
CA ALA A 282 -25.02 -7.11 6.61
C ALA A 282 -25.96 -5.93 6.95
N GLY A 283 -27.27 -6.09 6.76
CA GLY A 283 -28.27 -5.07 7.10
C GLY A 283 -28.50 -4.92 8.61
N LEU A 284 -27.90 -5.78 9.44
CA LEU A 284 -27.99 -5.68 10.90
C LEU A 284 -27.35 -4.36 11.38
N PRO A 285 -28.07 -3.52 12.14
CA PRO A 285 -27.53 -2.24 12.63
C PRO A 285 -26.23 -2.41 13.45
N ALA A 286 -26.13 -3.50 14.20
CA ALA A 286 -24.92 -3.85 14.95
C ALA A 286 -23.72 -4.09 14.03
N PHE A 287 -23.93 -4.75 12.89
CA PHE A 287 -22.88 -4.98 11.90
C PHE A 287 -22.49 -3.65 11.22
N GLN A 288 -23.46 -2.84 10.80
CA GLN A 288 -23.18 -1.54 10.18
C GLN A 288 -22.38 -0.63 11.11
N ALA A 289 -22.74 -0.58 12.40
CA ALA A 289 -22.00 0.16 13.42
C ALA A 289 -20.56 -0.38 13.61
N LEU A 290 -20.41 -1.70 13.69
CA LEU A 290 -19.10 -2.35 13.84
C LEU A 290 -18.22 -2.11 12.62
N ALA A 291 -18.76 -2.27 11.42
CA ALA A 291 -18.05 -2.05 10.17
C ALA A 291 -17.63 -0.58 10.01
N ALA A 292 -18.54 0.35 10.29
CA ALA A 292 -18.25 1.78 10.28
C ALA A 292 -17.16 2.14 11.30
N GLY A 293 -17.26 1.63 12.52
CA GLY A 293 -16.27 1.85 13.56
C GLY A 293 -14.91 1.26 13.23
N ALA A 294 -14.86 0.03 12.71
CA ALA A 294 -13.63 -0.63 12.30
C ALA A 294 -12.91 0.16 11.19
N VAL A 295 -13.65 0.59 10.16
CA VAL A 295 -13.10 1.42 9.07
C VAL A 295 -12.64 2.77 9.60
N GLY A 296 -13.45 3.44 10.41
CA GLY A 296 -13.13 4.74 11.02
C GLY A 296 -11.84 4.71 11.83
N GLY A 297 -11.73 3.75 12.76
CA GLY A 297 -10.55 3.60 13.61
C GLY A 297 -9.30 3.30 12.79
N LEU A 298 -9.40 2.39 11.82
CA LEU A 298 -8.29 1.99 10.96
C LEU A 298 -7.84 3.13 10.03
N MET A 299 -8.77 3.90 9.45
CA MET A 299 -8.46 5.05 8.61
C MET A 299 -7.77 6.17 9.40
N VAL A 300 -8.24 6.45 10.62
CA VAL A 300 -7.62 7.44 11.51
C VAL A 300 -6.24 6.99 11.99
N LEU A 301 -6.09 5.72 12.37
CA LEU A 301 -4.80 5.11 12.74
C LEU A 301 -3.78 5.27 11.61
N TYR A 302 -4.15 4.91 10.39
CA TYR A 302 -3.27 5.01 9.23
C TYR A 302 -3.00 6.45 8.81
N GLY A 303 -3.99 7.34 8.91
CA GLY A 303 -3.81 8.77 8.69
C GLY A 303 -2.73 9.33 9.62
N TYR A 304 -2.88 9.11 10.93
CA TYR A 304 -1.91 9.56 11.94
C TYR A 304 -0.51 8.97 11.71
N TYR A 305 -0.44 7.65 11.49
CA TYR A 305 0.83 6.97 11.21
C TYR A 305 1.57 7.59 10.02
N LEU A 306 0.87 7.86 8.92
CA LEU A 306 1.49 8.45 7.74
C LEU A 306 1.93 9.89 7.97
N GLY A 307 1.20 10.66 8.78
CA GLY A 307 1.60 11.99 9.24
C GLY A 307 2.92 11.93 9.97
N HIS A 308 3.01 11.00 10.93
CA HIS A 308 4.22 10.79 11.71
C HIS A 308 5.40 10.34 10.85
N ARG A 309 5.19 9.46 9.86
CA ARG A 309 6.26 9.04 8.94
C ARG A 309 6.75 10.19 8.08
N ARG A 310 5.85 11.06 7.59
CA ARG A 310 6.27 12.25 6.84
C ARG A 310 7.06 13.22 7.73
N TYR A 311 6.67 13.39 8.99
CA TYR A 311 7.44 14.18 9.94
C TYR A 311 8.87 13.64 10.14
N VAL A 312 9.01 12.34 10.37
CA VAL A 312 10.32 11.69 10.52
C VAL A 312 11.18 11.87 9.26
N GLU A 313 10.59 11.71 8.06
CA GLU A 313 11.33 11.92 6.81
C GLU A 313 11.77 13.37 6.61
N ASN A 314 10.92 14.34 6.94
CA ASN A 314 11.27 15.76 6.85
C ASN A 314 12.41 16.12 7.82
N ARG A 315 12.38 15.60 9.06
CA ARG A 315 13.47 15.83 10.02
C ARG A 315 14.80 15.24 9.54
N ILE A 316 14.76 14.08 8.90
CA ILE A 316 15.97 13.46 8.37
C ILE A 316 16.51 14.25 7.16
N GLN A 317 15.63 14.90 6.36
CA GLN A 317 16.05 15.83 5.31
C GLN A 317 16.69 17.09 5.88
N GLU A 318 16.16 17.65 6.97
CA GLU A 318 16.75 18.80 7.66
C GLU A 318 18.11 18.47 8.32
N THR A 319 18.35 17.22 8.71
CA THR A 319 19.64 16.77 9.27
C THR A 319 20.73 16.51 8.22
N VAL A 320 20.48 16.67 6.92
CA VAL A 320 21.56 16.77 5.92
C VAL A 320 21.93 18.24 5.80
N PRO A 321 23.03 18.71 6.41
CA PRO A 321 23.35 20.12 6.41
C PRO A 321 23.45 20.64 4.97
N PRO A 322 22.82 21.78 4.64
CA PRO A 322 22.85 22.35 3.30
C PRO A 322 24.26 22.70 2.81
N SER A 323 25.25 22.73 3.72
CA SER A 323 26.68 22.83 3.38
C SER A 323 27.23 21.59 2.66
N LEU A 324 26.72 20.38 2.94
CA LEU A 324 27.09 19.16 2.20
C LEU A 324 26.47 19.11 0.78
N LEU A 325 25.39 19.86 0.54
CA LEU A 325 24.72 19.97 -0.75
C LEU A 325 25.23 21.14 -1.61
N ARG A 326 26.02 22.05 -1.04
CA ARG A 326 26.57 23.24 -1.72
C ARG A 326 28.03 23.12 -2.15
N CYS A 327 28.70 21.99 -1.89
CA CYS A 327 30.06 21.76 -2.38
C CYS A 327 30.02 21.06 -3.76
N PRO A 328 30.21 21.79 -4.89
CA PRO A 328 30.22 21.19 -6.22
C PRO A 328 31.31 20.13 -6.40
N PHE A 329 32.38 20.19 -5.59
CA PHE A 329 33.46 19.20 -5.59
C PHE A 329 33.06 17.83 -5.03
N VAL A 330 32.16 17.77 -4.03
CA VAL A 330 31.73 16.50 -3.39
C VAL A 330 30.66 15.79 -4.22
N MET A 331 29.79 16.54 -4.91
CA MET A 331 28.83 15.95 -5.87
C MET A 331 29.55 15.32 -7.08
N GLY A 332 30.69 15.89 -7.50
CA GLY A 332 31.55 15.32 -8.54
C GLY A 332 32.22 14.02 -8.12
N ILE A 333 32.67 13.92 -6.87
CA ILE A 333 33.28 12.69 -6.34
C ILE A 333 32.24 11.60 -6.08
N LEU A 334 31.06 11.93 -5.54
CA LEU A 334 29.97 10.96 -5.29
C LEU A 334 29.32 10.44 -6.59
N SER A 335 29.33 11.23 -7.66
CA SER A 335 28.87 10.78 -8.99
C SER A 335 29.94 9.98 -9.74
N LYS A 336 31.22 10.36 -9.65
CA LYS A 336 32.34 9.62 -10.27
C LYS A 336 32.66 8.31 -9.56
N SER A 337 32.60 8.24 -8.23
CA SER A 337 32.77 6.97 -7.49
C SER A 337 31.63 5.99 -7.78
N ARG A 338 30.42 6.50 -8.07
CA ARG A 338 29.27 5.69 -8.51
C ARG A 338 29.44 5.09 -9.92
N MET A 339 30.28 5.68 -10.79
CA MET A 339 30.67 5.08 -12.08
C MET A 339 31.91 4.18 -11.99
N ALA A 340 32.87 4.49 -11.13
CA ALA A 340 34.13 3.75 -11.03
C ALA A 340 34.01 2.39 -10.32
N THR A 341 32.99 2.19 -9.47
CA THR A 341 32.80 0.91 -8.75
C THR A 341 32.06 -0.16 -9.56
N GLY A 342 31.79 0.08 -10.86
CA GLY A 342 31.06 -0.82 -11.76
C GLY A 342 31.89 -1.45 -12.90
N GLY A 343 33.21 -1.29 -12.91
CA GLY A 343 34.07 -1.79 -13.99
C GLY A 343 35.45 -2.18 -13.49
N GLY A 344 35.53 -3.33 -12.81
CA GLY A 344 36.81 -3.94 -12.48
C GLY A 344 37.42 -4.64 -13.71
N ALA A 345 38.42 -4.02 -14.31
CA ALA A 345 39.50 -4.71 -15.01
C ALA A 345 40.84 -4.22 -14.43
N VAL A 346 41.54 -5.16 -13.82
CA VAL A 346 42.87 -5.07 -13.19
C VAL A 346 43.93 -5.24 -14.28
N HIS A 347 44.95 -4.38 -14.47
CA HIS A 347 46.32 -4.39 -13.88
C HIS A 347 47.23 -3.42 -14.72
N PRO A 348 48.51 -3.12 -14.38
CA PRO A 348 49.02 -2.41 -13.21
C PRO A 348 49.95 -1.19 -13.55
N ALA A 349 50.27 -0.49 -12.46
CA ALA A 349 51.31 0.50 -12.19
C ALA A 349 52.63 0.53 -13.01
N ASN A 350 53.13 1.77 -13.20
CA ASN A 350 54.46 2.23 -12.75
C ASN A 350 54.27 3.71 -12.35
N ALA A 351 54.25 4.08 -11.07
CA ALA A 351 55.40 4.36 -10.19
C ALA A 351 56.25 5.56 -10.66
N ALA A 352 56.12 6.65 -9.89
CA ALA A 352 56.75 7.98 -9.98
C ALA A 352 58.24 7.94 -9.52
N PRO A 353 58.92 9.03 -9.06
CA PRO A 353 58.65 10.49 -9.05
C PRO A 353 59.91 11.37 -9.35
N GLY A 354 59.76 12.70 -9.26
CA GLY A 354 60.68 13.54 -8.47
C GLY A 354 61.84 14.26 -9.17
N GLU A 355 61.68 15.58 -9.28
CA GLU A 355 62.66 16.69 -9.13
C GLU A 355 64.17 16.40 -9.19
N THR A 356 64.87 17.14 -10.06
CA THR A 356 66.06 17.98 -9.69
C THR A 356 66.34 19.01 -10.80
N GLY A 357 66.27 20.31 -10.51
CA GLY A 357 67.14 21.30 -11.19
C GLY A 357 68.59 21.13 -10.71
N PRO A 358 69.63 21.69 -11.38
CA PRO A 358 69.79 23.15 -11.46
C PRO A 358 70.60 23.72 -12.66
N ARG A 359 70.61 25.07 -12.75
CA ARG A 359 71.64 25.99 -13.29
C ARG A 359 72.04 25.94 -14.79
N GLY A 360 71.93 27.11 -15.41
CA GLY A 360 72.50 27.53 -16.68
C GLY A 360 72.00 28.92 -17.02
#